data_AF-A0A8S1HSG6-F1
#
_entry.id   AF-A0A8S1HSG6-F1
#
_cell.length_a   1.000
_cell.length_b   1.000
_cell.length_c   1.000
_cell.angle_alpha   90.00
_cell.angle_beta   90.00
_cell.angle_gamma   90.00
#
_symmetry.space_group_name_H-M   'P 1'
#
loop_
_entity.id
_entity.type
_entity.pdbx_description
1 polymer ?
#
loop_
_entity_poly.entity_id
_entity_poly.type
_entity_poly.pdbx_seq_one_letter_code
_entity_poly.pdbx_strand_id
1 'polypeptide(L)'
;MRPYSVARDTSRTAATPLFLAVGLFSMILLLIYLLVYFPVATPRLATSPTPPTPKRQADEATQVDVAPATTDLYAFIDRVEHRRQIPMLHQPFLYAVRLKLYLPWKPNVTFGENDFALEGHLRMHFVSGGGSRILLHSVDQHIGDCSLLDEFGRSIGVKQVRREHSQLLDFELMHDMISGMNYTLDIPFRGHISQDKQDGIFASPYKHGEETRFLTATHLQTTEARSVFPCIDIPEVKAQYDVVVEHPTGTSAVSNMMENETSVDGNWTVTKFHRTPPMSTYLFALAVSDFPFLESHSSQGIRIRVYCDPLKIADSVLMLDSTGPLLDFFTDYFGIPYPLDKLGPFIFKIFDSDSKSCHLHITRRIP
;
A
#
# COMPACT_ATOMS: atom_id res chain seq x y z
N MET A 1 -56.41 42.54 -4.55
CA MET A 1 -57.33 41.75 -3.69
C MET A 1 -56.54 40.56 -3.14
N ARG A 2 -56.32 40.59 -1.82
CA ARG A 2 -55.90 39.56 -0.84
C ARG A 2 -54.70 38.60 -1.12
N PRO A 3 -53.67 38.62 -0.24
CA PRO A 3 -52.65 37.58 -0.13
C PRO A 3 -53.11 36.40 0.76
N TYR A 4 -52.54 35.22 0.54
CA TYR A 4 -52.76 34.02 1.33
C TYR A 4 -52.10 34.15 2.71
N SER A 5 -52.91 34.08 3.78
CA SER A 5 -52.45 34.03 5.17
C SER A 5 -52.32 32.57 5.62
N VAL A 6 -51.13 32.15 6.06
CA VAL A 6 -50.94 30.93 6.84
C VAL A 6 -50.98 31.31 8.32
N ALA A 7 -51.98 30.80 9.03
CA ALA A 7 -52.18 31.03 10.45
C ALA A 7 -51.06 30.37 11.28
N ARG A 8 -50.48 31.14 12.21
CA ARG A 8 -49.69 30.59 13.32
C ARG A 8 -50.67 30.08 14.37
N ASP A 9 -50.66 28.77 14.61
CA ASP A 9 -51.34 28.18 15.75
C ASP A 9 -50.41 28.24 16.97
N THR A 10 -50.76 29.13 17.91
CA THR A 10 -50.14 29.23 19.23
C THR A 10 -51.01 28.49 20.23
N SER A 11 -50.69 27.23 20.50
CA SER A 11 -51.08 26.59 21.75
C SER A 11 -49.93 25.70 22.26
N ARG A 12 -49.47 26.03 23.46
CA ARG A 12 -48.42 25.32 24.22
C ARG A 12 -48.94 23.98 24.72
N THR A 13 -48.12 22.93 24.66
CA THR A 13 -48.17 21.81 25.61
C THR A 13 -46.77 21.52 26.15
N ALA A 14 -46.62 21.74 27.45
CA ALA A 14 -45.38 21.78 28.22
C ALA A 14 -44.90 20.37 28.63
N ALA A 15 -44.58 19.49 27.68
CA ALA A 15 -44.15 18.11 27.97
C ALA A 15 -42.73 17.74 27.50
N THR A 16 -42.06 18.57 26.71
CA THR A 16 -40.75 18.27 26.12
C THR A 16 -39.52 18.37 27.05
N PRO A 17 -39.45 19.16 28.13
CA PRO A 17 -38.23 19.25 28.93
C PRO A 17 -38.03 18.06 29.90
N LEU A 18 -39.10 17.33 30.26
CA LEU A 18 -39.02 16.22 31.22
C LEU A 18 -38.46 14.94 30.57
N PHE A 19 -38.79 14.66 29.31
CA PHE A 19 -38.27 13.48 28.59
C PHE A 19 -36.77 13.60 28.26
N LEU A 20 -36.29 14.81 27.97
CA LEU A 20 -34.86 15.09 27.77
C LEU A 20 -34.06 14.92 29.08
N ALA A 21 -34.62 15.38 30.21
CA ALA A 21 -33.98 15.23 31.51
C ALA A 21 -33.88 13.76 31.96
N VAL A 22 -34.92 12.94 31.72
CA VAL A 22 -34.92 11.50 32.06
C VAL A 22 -33.94 10.72 31.17
N GLY A 23 -33.84 11.06 29.88
CA GLY A 23 -32.87 10.44 28.96
C GLY A 23 -31.40 10.72 29.33
N LEU A 24 -31.09 11.97 29.70
CA LEU A 24 -29.76 12.36 30.18
C LEU A 24 -29.38 11.66 31.49
N PHE A 25 -30.33 11.55 32.43
CA PHE A 25 -30.09 10.88 33.70
C PHE A 25 -29.85 9.36 33.53
N SER A 26 -30.55 8.73 32.58
CA SER A 26 -30.36 7.32 32.22
C SER A 26 -28.99 7.05 31.58
N MET A 27 -28.51 7.92 30.68
CA MET A 27 -27.18 7.77 30.09
C MET A 27 -26.05 7.97 31.10
N ILE A 28 -26.21 8.90 32.05
CA ILE A 28 -25.21 9.13 33.11
C ILE A 28 -25.12 7.92 34.03
N LEU A 29 -26.25 7.31 34.40
CA LEU A 29 -26.27 6.07 35.19
C LEU A 29 -25.62 4.89 34.45
N LEU A 30 -25.81 4.77 33.13
CA LEU A 30 -25.16 3.74 32.32
C LEU A 30 -23.64 3.93 32.26
N LEU A 31 -23.18 5.19 32.16
CA LEU A 31 -21.76 5.52 32.15
C LEU A 31 -21.10 5.24 33.52
N ILE A 32 -21.77 5.59 34.62
CA ILE A 32 -21.31 5.27 35.98
C ILE A 32 -21.26 3.76 36.18
N TYR A 33 -22.29 3.02 35.74
CA TYR A 33 -22.31 1.56 35.81
C TYR A 33 -21.14 0.93 35.04
N LEU A 34 -20.85 1.40 33.83
CA LEU A 34 -19.71 0.93 33.04
C LEU A 34 -18.37 1.23 33.72
N LEU A 35 -18.21 2.41 34.33
CA LEU A 35 -16.97 2.79 35.05
C LEU A 35 -16.76 2.00 36.35
N VAL A 36 -17.83 1.62 37.05
CA VAL A 36 -17.75 0.85 38.30
C VAL A 36 -17.48 -0.63 38.02
N TYR A 37 -18.05 -1.20 36.96
CA TYR A 37 -17.94 -2.63 36.68
C TYR A 37 -16.83 -3.01 35.69
N PHE A 38 -16.32 -2.07 34.89
CA PHE A 38 -15.15 -2.26 34.04
C PHE A 38 -14.04 -1.30 34.47
N PRO A 39 -13.17 -1.67 35.43
CA PRO A 39 -12.04 -0.85 35.78
C PRO A 39 -11.13 -0.73 34.54
N VAL A 40 -11.01 0.50 34.03
CA VAL A 40 -10.05 0.87 32.99
C VAL A 40 -8.67 0.46 33.51
N ALA A 41 -8.05 -0.53 32.86
CA ALA A 41 -6.71 -0.96 33.21
C ALA A 41 -5.72 0.18 32.90
N THR A 42 -5.27 0.88 33.94
CA THR A 42 -4.14 1.79 33.82
C THR A 42 -2.88 0.99 33.50
N PRO A 43 -2.08 1.38 32.49
CA PRO A 43 -0.82 0.71 32.21
C PRO A 43 0.14 0.91 33.38
N ARG A 44 0.67 -0.19 33.94
CA ARG A 44 1.72 -0.14 34.96
C ARG A 44 3.00 0.39 34.32
N LEU A 45 3.54 1.48 34.84
CA LEU A 45 4.92 1.90 34.59
C LEU A 45 5.86 0.76 35.04
N ALA A 46 6.71 0.29 34.13
CA ALA A 46 7.74 -0.69 34.46
C ALA A 46 8.82 -0.04 35.35
N THR A 47 8.92 -0.47 36.61
CA THR A 47 10.05 -0.15 37.47
C THR A 47 11.24 -1.04 37.08
N SER A 48 12.37 -0.43 36.74
CA SER A 48 13.63 -1.13 36.45
C SER A 48 14.11 -1.92 37.67
N PRO A 49 14.58 -3.18 37.53
CA PRO A 49 15.26 -3.86 38.61
C PRO A 49 16.72 -3.37 38.73
N THR A 50 17.11 -3.01 39.95
CA THR A 50 18.49 -2.76 40.40
C THR A 50 19.40 -3.96 40.13
N PRO A 51 20.70 -3.73 39.81
CA PRO A 51 21.65 -4.81 39.57
C PRO A 51 22.12 -5.47 40.87
N PRO A 52 22.32 -6.80 40.92
CA PRO A 52 22.91 -7.46 42.08
C PRO A 52 24.45 -7.38 42.08
N THR A 53 25.00 -7.04 43.24
CA THR A 53 26.44 -7.05 43.59
C THR A 53 27.01 -8.48 43.57
N PRO A 54 28.27 -8.70 43.15
CA PRO A 54 28.76 -10.02 42.78
C PRO A 54 29.22 -10.84 44.00
N LYS A 55 28.83 -12.12 44.03
CA LYS A 55 29.44 -13.15 44.89
C LYS A 55 30.32 -14.07 44.06
N ARG A 56 31.53 -14.30 44.58
CA ARG A 56 32.65 -15.06 44.01
C ARG A 56 32.66 -16.47 44.57
N GLN A 57 32.66 -17.49 43.71
CA GLN A 57 33.04 -18.91 43.92
C GLN A 57 32.55 -19.69 42.68
N ALA A 58 33.17 -20.75 42.16
CA ALA A 58 34.53 -21.23 42.05
C ALA A 58 34.49 -22.24 40.88
N ASP A 59 35.62 -22.38 40.18
CA ASP A 59 35.98 -23.32 39.11
C ASP A 59 35.09 -24.57 38.91
N GLU A 60 34.49 -24.68 37.72
CA GLU A 60 34.23 -25.96 37.05
C GLU A 60 34.44 -25.77 35.54
N ALA A 61 35.42 -26.49 35.01
CA ALA A 61 35.79 -26.47 33.59
C ALA A 61 34.67 -27.11 32.76
N THR A 62 33.98 -26.32 31.94
CA THR A 62 33.11 -26.83 30.87
C THR A 62 33.77 -26.55 29.54
N GLN A 63 33.94 -27.63 28.76
CA GLN A 63 34.41 -27.62 27.38
C GLN A 63 33.77 -26.50 26.58
N VAL A 64 34.60 -25.72 25.89
CA VAL A 64 34.16 -24.87 24.79
C VAL A 64 33.79 -25.83 23.65
N ASP A 65 32.53 -26.22 23.60
CA ASP A 65 31.96 -26.83 22.40
C ASP A 65 32.11 -25.82 21.27
N VAL A 66 32.91 -26.20 20.28
CA VAL A 66 33.00 -25.55 18.99
C VAL A 66 31.57 -25.44 18.46
N ALA A 67 31.08 -24.22 18.29
CA ALA A 67 29.77 -23.94 17.72
C ALA A 67 29.58 -24.80 16.45
N PRO A 68 28.46 -25.53 16.32
CA PRO A 68 28.26 -26.38 15.17
C PRO A 68 28.22 -25.50 13.92
N ALA A 69 28.92 -25.97 12.88
CA ALA A 69 28.92 -25.43 11.54
C ALA A 69 27.50 -25.01 11.12
N THR A 70 27.37 -23.80 10.59
CA THR A 70 26.24 -23.27 9.80
C THR A 70 24.95 -24.07 9.98
N THR A 71 24.14 -23.68 10.97
CA THR A 71 22.71 -24.06 10.97
C THR A 71 22.21 -23.81 9.56
N ASP A 72 21.77 -24.86 8.87
CA ASP A 72 21.30 -24.78 7.49
C ASP A 72 20.21 -23.70 7.44
N LEU A 73 20.62 -22.53 6.94
CA LEU A 73 19.85 -21.29 6.96
C LEU A 73 18.52 -21.46 6.22
N TYR A 74 18.45 -22.51 5.39
CA TYR A 74 17.36 -22.87 4.50
C TYR A 74 16.64 -24.16 4.91
N ALA A 75 17.12 -24.90 5.92
CA ALA A 75 16.43 -26.11 6.44
C ALA A 75 15.01 -25.81 6.94
N PHE A 76 14.71 -24.56 7.28
CA PHE A 76 13.37 -24.10 7.59
C PHE A 76 12.46 -24.05 6.34
N ILE A 77 12.99 -23.61 5.20
CA ILE A 77 12.25 -23.43 3.93
C ILE A 77 11.90 -24.76 3.29
N ASP A 78 12.81 -25.73 3.35
CA ASP A 78 12.64 -27.02 2.66
C ASP A 78 11.55 -27.90 3.31
N ARG A 79 11.11 -27.55 4.53
CA ARG A 79 9.99 -28.20 5.23
C ARG A 79 8.65 -27.83 4.61
N VAL A 80 7.82 -28.84 4.38
CA VAL A 80 6.51 -28.70 3.70
C VAL A 80 5.60 -27.68 4.39
N GLU A 81 5.69 -27.59 5.72
CA GLU A 81 4.86 -26.74 6.57
C GLU A 81 5.18 -25.24 6.41
N HIS A 82 6.39 -24.89 5.98
CA HIS A 82 6.88 -23.52 5.90
C HIS A 82 7.03 -22.99 4.47
N ARG A 83 6.63 -23.77 3.46
CA ARG A 83 6.73 -23.44 2.01
C ARG A 83 6.00 -22.18 1.55
N ARG A 84 5.32 -21.46 2.44
CA ARG A 84 4.66 -20.17 2.14
C ARG A 84 5.21 -19.00 2.96
N GLN A 85 6.17 -19.27 3.86
CA GLN A 85 6.80 -18.27 4.71
C GLN A 85 8.19 -17.98 4.16
N ILE A 86 8.45 -16.71 3.88
CA ILE A 86 9.80 -16.25 3.56
C ILE A 86 10.50 -16.00 4.90
N PRO A 87 11.69 -16.57 5.16
CA PRO A 87 12.46 -16.20 6.34
C PRO A 87 12.90 -14.75 6.19
N MET A 88 12.85 -14.00 7.29
CA MET A 88 13.25 -12.58 7.36
C MET A 88 14.78 -12.43 7.38
N LEU A 89 15.45 -13.16 6.48
CA LEU A 89 16.90 -13.19 6.36
C LEU A 89 17.41 -11.97 5.61
N HIS A 90 16.72 -11.59 4.53
CA HIS A 90 17.08 -10.45 3.70
C HIS A 90 16.11 -9.31 3.98
N GLN A 91 16.63 -8.18 4.43
CA GLN A 91 15.82 -7.02 4.80
C GLN A 91 15.86 -5.99 3.67
N PRO A 92 14.80 -5.84 2.86
CA PRO A 92 14.72 -4.83 1.83
C PRO A 92 14.55 -3.46 2.49
N PHE A 93 15.21 -2.45 1.92
CA PHE A 93 15.06 -1.07 2.36
C PHE A 93 14.61 -0.14 1.23
N LEU A 94 14.83 -0.51 -0.04
CA LEU A 94 14.39 0.25 -1.20
C LEU A 94 13.98 -0.67 -2.36
N TYR A 95 12.81 -0.43 -2.93
CA TYR A 95 12.37 -0.98 -4.21
C TYR A 95 12.32 0.14 -5.25
N ALA A 96 13.15 0.05 -6.30
CA ALA A 96 13.00 0.89 -7.48
C ALA A 96 12.13 0.15 -8.50
N VAL A 97 10.88 0.59 -8.64
CA VAL A 97 9.84 -0.06 -9.45
C VAL A 97 9.59 0.79 -10.69
N ARG A 98 9.98 0.28 -11.87
CA ARG A 98 9.61 0.84 -13.17
C ARG A 98 8.55 -0.04 -13.82
N LEU A 99 7.40 0.52 -14.15
CA LEU A 99 6.30 -0.19 -14.80
C LEU A 99 5.95 0.48 -16.12
N LYS A 100 5.74 -0.32 -17.16
CA LYS A 100 5.18 0.09 -18.44
C LYS A 100 3.85 -0.60 -18.65
N LEU A 101 2.81 0.20 -18.81
CA LEU A 101 1.42 -0.27 -18.82
C LEU A 101 0.84 -0.16 -20.22
N TYR A 102 0.58 -1.30 -20.85
CA TYR A 102 -0.07 -1.36 -22.16
C TYR A 102 -1.59 -1.33 -22.01
N LEU A 103 -2.11 -0.17 -21.59
CA LEU A 103 -3.54 0.01 -21.30
C LEU A 103 -4.28 0.58 -22.54
N PRO A 104 -5.12 -0.20 -23.24
CA PRO A 104 -5.94 0.30 -24.34
C PRO A 104 -7.09 1.16 -23.81
N TRP A 105 -6.74 2.36 -23.31
CA TRP A 105 -7.61 3.20 -22.51
C TRP A 105 -8.79 3.80 -23.29
N LYS A 106 -8.73 3.81 -24.63
CA LYS A 106 -9.82 4.25 -25.53
C LYS A 106 -9.84 3.42 -26.82
N PRO A 107 -10.96 3.38 -27.57
CA PRO A 107 -11.15 2.46 -28.71
C PRO A 107 -10.07 2.51 -29.81
N ASN A 108 -9.43 3.66 -30.02
CA ASN A 108 -8.41 3.84 -31.06
C ASN A 108 -6.96 3.64 -30.55
N VAL A 109 -6.79 3.20 -29.30
CA VAL A 109 -5.48 2.93 -28.70
C VAL A 109 -5.39 1.42 -28.44
N THR A 110 -4.55 0.75 -29.21
CA THR A 110 -4.22 -0.67 -29.05
C THR A 110 -2.71 -0.85 -29.16
N PHE A 111 -2.22 -1.87 -28.47
CA PHE A 111 -0.84 -2.35 -28.45
C PHE A 111 -0.75 -3.75 -29.06
N GLY A 112 -1.78 -4.18 -29.79
CA GLY A 112 -1.86 -5.50 -30.41
C GLY A 112 -1.87 -6.60 -29.36
N GLU A 113 -0.96 -7.56 -29.46
CA GLU A 113 -0.82 -8.68 -28.52
C GLU A 113 -0.46 -8.24 -27.10
N ASN A 114 -0.02 -6.99 -26.92
CA ASN A 114 0.33 -6.44 -25.62
C ASN A 114 -0.84 -5.75 -24.92
N ASP A 115 -2.05 -5.73 -25.49
CA ASP A 115 -3.19 -5.11 -24.81
C ASP A 115 -3.41 -5.73 -23.41
N PHE A 116 -3.49 -4.86 -22.41
CA PHE A 116 -3.55 -5.20 -20.98
C PHE A 116 -2.31 -5.95 -20.45
N ALA A 117 -1.16 -5.84 -21.12
CA ALA A 117 0.11 -6.32 -20.58
C ALA A 117 0.75 -5.29 -19.64
N LEU A 118 1.57 -5.80 -18.72
CA LEU A 118 2.46 -5.02 -17.88
C LEU A 118 3.89 -5.51 -18.11
N GLU A 119 4.80 -4.59 -18.42
CA GLU A 119 6.23 -4.85 -18.39
C GLU A 119 6.83 -4.10 -17.21
N GLY A 120 7.69 -4.78 -16.46
CA GLY A 120 8.25 -4.23 -15.24
C GLY A 120 9.74 -4.47 -15.13
N HIS A 121 10.41 -3.54 -14.48
CA HIS A 121 11.78 -3.69 -14.06
C HIS A 121 11.86 -3.29 -12.59
N LEU A 122 12.16 -4.27 -11.74
CA LEU A 122 12.33 -4.07 -10.32
C LEU A 122 13.81 -4.13 -9.96
N ARG A 123 14.26 -3.15 -9.20
CA ARG A 123 15.53 -3.19 -8.49
C ARG A 123 15.27 -3.21 -6.99
N MET A 124 15.59 -4.32 -6.34
CA MET A 124 15.48 -4.46 -4.89
C MET A 124 16.84 -4.24 -4.24
N HIS A 125 16.94 -3.24 -3.37
CA HIS A 125 18.09 -3.03 -2.51
C HIS A 125 17.79 -3.54 -1.10
N PHE A 126 18.69 -4.37 -0.58
CA PHE A 126 18.48 -5.07 0.68
C PHE A 126 19.80 -5.32 1.42
N VAL A 127 19.70 -5.48 2.73
CA VAL A 127 20.78 -6.00 3.58
C VAL A 127 20.63 -7.51 3.64
N SER A 128 21.67 -8.26 3.31
CA SER A 128 21.63 -9.72 3.35
C SER A 128 21.89 -10.25 4.75
N GLY A 129 21.16 -11.30 5.14
CA GLY A 129 21.48 -12.11 6.33
C GLY A 129 22.53 -13.19 6.06
N GLY A 130 23.01 -13.31 4.81
CA GLY A 130 23.96 -14.32 4.34
C GLY A 130 23.32 -15.43 3.50
N GLY A 131 24.14 -16.37 3.03
CA GLY A 131 23.70 -17.58 2.32
C GLY A 131 23.50 -17.41 0.81
N SER A 132 23.09 -18.48 0.14
CA SER A 132 23.07 -18.64 -1.32
C SER A 132 21.69 -18.58 -1.98
N ARG A 133 20.63 -18.26 -1.22
CA ARG A 133 19.26 -18.14 -1.76
C ARG A 133 18.59 -16.83 -1.38
N ILE A 134 17.79 -16.31 -2.30
CA ILE A 134 16.85 -15.20 -2.06
C ILE A 134 15.45 -15.70 -2.41
N LEU A 135 14.50 -15.52 -1.50
CA LEU A 135 13.09 -15.85 -1.74
C LEU A 135 12.26 -14.57 -1.87
N LEU A 136 11.40 -14.51 -2.89
CA LEU A 136 10.44 -13.42 -3.10
C LEU A 136 9.04 -14.00 -3.35
N HIS A 137 8.00 -13.25 -2.99
CA HIS A 137 6.64 -13.55 -3.44
C HIS A 137 6.45 -13.05 -4.87
N SER A 138 5.84 -13.87 -5.73
CA SER A 138 5.45 -13.50 -7.09
C SER A 138 4.38 -14.47 -7.60
N VAL A 139 3.33 -13.93 -8.22
CA VAL A 139 2.22 -14.68 -8.82
C VAL A 139 2.04 -14.28 -10.27
N ASP A 140 1.88 -15.26 -11.16
CA ASP A 140 1.52 -15.08 -12.58
C ASP A 140 2.38 -14.07 -13.37
N GLN A 141 3.65 -13.94 -12.98
CA GLN A 141 4.64 -13.13 -13.66
C GLN A 141 5.68 -13.99 -14.36
N HIS A 142 6.01 -13.62 -15.60
CA HIS A 142 7.15 -14.15 -16.33
C HIS A 142 8.40 -13.37 -15.95
N ILE A 143 9.40 -14.04 -15.39
CA ILE A 143 10.65 -13.44 -14.94
C ILE A 143 11.69 -13.55 -16.07
N GLY A 144 12.36 -12.45 -16.39
CA GLY A 144 13.45 -12.41 -17.36
C GLY A 144 14.81 -12.68 -16.70
N ASP A 145 15.89 -12.31 -17.40
CA ASP A 145 17.25 -12.51 -16.91
C ASP A 145 17.54 -11.60 -15.72
N CYS A 146 17.76 -12.23 -14.55
CA CYS A 146 18.00 -11.52 -13.30
C CYS A 146 19.50 -11.37 -13.03
N SER A 147 19.87 -10.30 -12.34
CA SER A 147 21.25 -10.09 -11.92
C SER A 147 21.33 -9.63 -10.46
N LEU A 148 22.38 -10.06 -9.76
CA LEU A 148 22.63 -9.70 -8.37
C LEU A 148 24.00 -9.04 -8.28
N LEU A 149 24.01 -7.80 -7.79
CA LEU A 149 25.21 -7.00 -7.59
C LEU A 149 25.47 -6.81 -6.08
N ASP A 150 26.73 -6.89 -5.67
CA ASP A 150 27.17 -6.46 -4.34
C ASP A 150 27.26 -4.93 -4.22
N GLU A 151 27.59 -4.44 -3.03
CA GLU A 151 27.73 -3.00 -2.78
C GLU A 151 28.82 -2.31 -3.60
N PHE A 152 29.76 -3.07 -4.17
CA PHE A 152 30.83 -2.57 -5.04
C PHE A 152 30.49 -2.70 -6.53
N GLY A 153 29.28 -3.17 -6.86
CA GLY A 153 28.82 -3.37 -8.24
C GLY A 153 29.36 -4.64 -8.90
N ARG A 154 29.93 -5.58 -8.14
CA ARG A 154 30.40 -6.88 -8.65
C ARG A 154 29.23 -7.85 -8.70
N SER A 155 29.14 -8.62 -9.79
CA SER A 155 28.10 -9.64 -9.95
C SER A 155 28.41 -10.88 -9.11
N ILE A 156 27.43 -11.33 -8.31
CA ILE A 156 27.48 -12.61 -7.59
C ILE A 156 27.06 -13.79 -8.49
N GLY A 157 26.33 -13.51 -9.58
CA GLY A 157 25.78 -14.53 -10.48
C GLY A 157 24.53 -15.21 -9.91
N VAL A 158 23.44 -15.17 -10.67
CA VAL A 158 22.22 -15.94 -10.39
C VAL A 158 22.34 -17.27 -11.14
N LYS A 159 22.43 -18.38 -10.42
CA LYS A 159 22.59 -19.72 -10.99
C LYS A 159 21.28 -20.21 -11.60
N GLN A 160 20.18 -20.06 -10.86
CA GLN A 160 18.87 -20.48 -11.31
C GLN A 160 17.76 -19.70 -10.59
N VAL A 161 16.68 -19.41 -11.31
CA VAL A 161 15.42 -18.94 -10.71
C VAL A 161 14.41 -20.08 -10.79
N ARG A 162 13.91 -20.54 -9.65
CA ARG A 162 12.90 -21.60 -9.53
C ARG A 162 11.60 -21.02 -9.02
N ARG A 163 10.49 -21.57 -9.53
CA ARG A 163 9.16 -21.35 -8.96
C ARG A 163 8.80 -22.57 -8.13
N GLU A 164 9.21 -22.58 -6.86
CA GLU A 164 8.97 -23.73 -5.96
C GLU A 164 7.48 -23.89 -5.61
N HIS A 165 6.76 -22.78 -5.49
CA HIS A 165 5.31 -22.75 -5.27
C HIS A 165 4.69 -21.70 -6.19
N SER A 166 3.37 -21.79 -6.43
CA SER A 166 2.67 -20.84 -7.33
C SER A 166 2.88 -19.37 -6.95
N GLN A 167 3.23 -19.09 -5.70
CA GLN A 167 3.40 -17.74 -5.16
C GLN A 167 4.83 -17.38 -4.72
N LEU A 168 5.83 -18.26 -4.92
CA LEU A 168 7.22 -18.03 -4.49
C LEU A 168 8.20 -18.16 -5.65
N LEU A 169 9.15 -17.25 -5.69
CA LEU A 169 10.35 -17.29 -6.51
C LEU A 169 11.56 -17.51 -5.63
N ASP A 170 12.37 -18.50 -6.01
CA ASP A 170 13.62 -18.85 -5.36
C ASP A 170 14.78 -18.59 -6.30
N PHE A 171 15.67 -17.69 -5.89
CA PHE A 171 16.88 -17.33 -6.61
C PHE A 171 18.05 -18.08 -5.98
N GLU A 172 18.53 -19.13 -6.65
CA GLU A 172 19.76 -19.84 -6.29
C GLU A 172 20.95 -19.07 -6.86
N LEU A 173 21.92 -18.73 -6.00
CA LEU A 173 23.09 -17.93 -6.34
C LEU A 173 24.31 -18.81 -6.63
N MET A 174 25.27 -18.28 -7.40
CA MET A 174 26.54 -18.98 -7.65
C MET A 174 27.50 -18.88 -6.46
N HIS A 175 27.42 -17.80 -5.69
CA HIS A 175 28.23 -17.55 -4.50
C HIS A 175 27.37 -17.08 -3.34
N ASP A 176 27.80 -17.39 -2.13
CA ASP A 176 27.12 -16.97 -0.91
C ASP A 176 27.19 -15.46 -0.74
N MET A 177 26.08 -14.87 -0.34
CA MET A 177 26.06 -13.51 0.17
C MET A 177 26.68 -13.45 1.55
N ILE A 178 27.31 -12.32 1.85
CA ILE A 178 27.91 -12.03 3.14
C ILE A 178 26.86 -11.35 4.03
N SER A 179 26.68 -11.89 5.24
CA SER A 179 25.75 -11.32 6.22
C SER A 179 26.14 -9.88 6.58
N GLY A 180 25.15 -8.99 6.64
CA GLY A 180 25.30 -7.57 6.93
C GLY A 180 25.65 -6.68 5.74
N MET A 181 25.89 -7.25 4.55
CA MET A 181 26.29 -6.48 3.36
C MET A 181 25.09 -6.08 2.50
N ASN A 182 25.24 -4.98 1.78
CA ASN A 182 24.22 -4.48 0.86
C ASN A 182 24.31 -5.15 -0.51
N TYR A 183 23.14 -5.47 -1.05
CA TYR A 183 22.99 -6.08 -2.36
C TYR A 183 21.89 -5.41 -3.16
N THR A 184 22.01 -5.53 -4.48
CA THR A 184 21.04 -5.02 -5.45
C THR A 184 20.63 -6.16 -6.37
N LEU A 185 19.37 -6.56 -6.30
CA LEU A 185 18.77 -7.58 -7.16
C LEU A 185 17.93 -6.90 -8.25
N ASP A 186 18.35 -7.04 -9.50
CA ASP A 186 17.64 -6.54 -10.69
C ASP A 186 16.81 -7.68 -11.30
N ILE A 187 15.51 -7.41 -11.47
CA ILE A 187 14.50 -8.37 -11.93
C ILE A 187 13.66 -7.71 -13.03
N PRO A 188 13.93 -7.99 -14.31
CA PRO A 188 12.96 -7.73 -15.37
C PRO A 188 11.82 -8.75 -15.28
N PHE A 189 10.59 -8.30 -15.44
CA PHE A 189 9.43 -9.17 -15.40
C PHE A 189 8.32 -8.68 -16.33
N ARG A 190 7.42 -9.59 -16.67
CA ARG A 190 6.21 -9.31 -17.44
C ARG A 190 5.02 -9.92 -16.73
N GLY A 191 3.95 -9.14 -16.60
CA GLY A 191 2.70 -9.53 -15.98
C GLY A 191 1.50 -9.13 -16.85
N HIS A 192 0.32 -9.29 -16.28
CA HIS A 192 -0.95 -8.98 -16.94
C HIS A 192 -1.81 -8.09 -16.04
N ILE A 193 -2.53 -7.16 -16.65
CA ILE A 193 -3.53 -6.33 -16.00
C ILE A 193 -4.86 -7.08 -16.04
N SER A 194 -5.37 -7.48 -14.87
CA SER A 194 -6.58 -8.29 -14.79
C SER A 194 -7.80 -7.51 -15.30
N GLN A 195 -8.62 -8.14 -16.14
CA GLN A 195 -9.92 -7.59 -16.57
C GLN A 195 -11.09 -8.19 -15.78
N ASP A 196 -10.87 -9.34 -15.15
CA ASP A 196 -11.92 -10.14 -14.52
C ASP A 196 -12.05 -9.90 -13.02
N LYS A 197 -10.96 -9.47 -12.37
CA LYS A 197 -10.87 -9.29 -10.91
C LYS A 197 -10.41 -7.89 -10.57
N GLN A 198 -10.81 -7.40 -9.39
CA GLN A 198 -10.41 -6.08 -8.87
C GLN A 198 -9.37 -6.22 -7.75
N ASP A 199 -8.41 -7.11 -7.96
CA ASP A 199 -7.32 -7.45 -7.05
C ASP A 199 -5.99 -7.39 -7.83
N GLY A 200 -4.88 -7.09 -7.15
CA GLY A 200 -3.60 -6.87 -7.82
C GLY A 200 -3.64 -5.59 -8.65
N ILE A 201 -3.15 -5.63 -9.88
CA ILE A 201 -3.36 -4.58 -10.88
C ILE A 201 -4.47 -4.99 -11.85
N PHE A 202 -5.49 -4.15 -11.97
CA PHE A 202 -6.66 -4.45 -12.76
C PHE A 202 -7.07 -3.31 -13.67
N ALA A 203 -7.81 -3.64 -14.72
CA ALA A 203 -8.45 -2.72 -15.64
C ALA A 203 -9.95 -2.66 -15.35
N SER A 204 -10.54 -1.47 -15.44
CA SER A 204 -11.94 -1.25 -15.13
C SER A 204 -12.62 -0.44 -16.23
N PRO A 205 -13.54 -1.04 -17.02
CA PRO A 205 -14.21 -0.34 -18.12
C PRO A 205 -15.22 0.68 -17.61
N TYR A 206 -15.26 1.86 -18.21
CA TYR A 206 -16.25 2.91 -17.90
C TYR A 206 -16.77 3.54 -19.20
N LYS A 207 -17.91 4.23 -19.13
CA LYS A 207 -18.56 4.87 -20.28
C LYS A 207 -18.18 6.35 -20.36
N HIS A 208 -17.74 6.78 -21.52
CA HIS A 208 -17.50 8.18 -21.83
C HIS A 208 -18.30 8.55 -23.09
N GLY A 209 -19.53 9.03 -22.90
CA GLY A 209 -20.50 9.12 -24.00
C GLY A 209 -20.84 7.73 -24.54
N GLU A 210 -20.68 7.52 -25.84
CA GLU A 210 -20.90 6.22 -26.49
C GLU A 210 -19.67 5.29 -26.42
N GLU A 211 -18.49 5.84 -26.10
CA GLU A 211 -17.24 5.08 -26.03
C GLU A 211 -17.12 4.28 -24.72
N THR A 212 -16.58 3.06 -24.82
CA THR A 212 -16.05 2.34 -23.66
C THR A 212 -14.57 2.67 -23.52
N ARG A 213 -14.18 3.18 -22.35
CA ARG A 213 -12.80 3.49 -21.99
C ARG A 213 -12.35 2.65 -20.80
N PHE A 214 -11.04 2.55 -20.59
CA PHE A 214 -10.47 1.78 -19.49
C PHE A 214 -9.58 2.64 -18.61
N LEU A 215 -9.75 2.48 -17.30
CA LEU A 215 -8.74 2.89 -16.32
C LEU A 215 -8.06 1.65 -15.75
N THR A 216 -6.85 1.82 -15.24
CA THR A 216 -6.18 0.80 -14.43
C THR A 216 -5.93 1.32 -13.03
N ALA A 217 -6.04 0.43 -12.05
CA ALA A 217 -5.66 0.71 -10.68
C ALA A 217 -5.16 -0.54 -9.95
N THR A 218 -4.55 -0.33 -8.79
CA THR A 218 -4.08 -1.40 -7.91
C THR A 218 -4.94 -1.56 -6.66
N HIS A 219 -5.24 -2.80 -6.28
CA HIS A 219 -5.79 -3.16 -4.98
C HIS A 219 -4.97 -4.32 -4.40
N LEU A 220 -4.05 -3.99 -3.48
CA LEU A 220 -3.01 -4.92 -3.05
C LEU A 220 -3.29 -5.60 -1.71
N GLN A 221 -4.32 -5.17 -1.00
CA GLN A 221 -4.66 -5.72 0.30
C GLN A 221 -5.43 -7.05 0.12
N THR A 222 -5.05 -8.14 0.77
CA THR A 222 -3.99 -8.28 1.80
C THR A 222 -2.63 -8.75 1.29
N THR A 223 -2.58 -9.46 0.16
CA THR A 223 -1.37 -10.18 -0.31
C THR A 223 -1.25 -10.17 -1.83
N GLU A 224 -1.63 -9.06 -2.45
CA GLU A 224 -1.73 -8.93 -3.91
C GLU A 224 -0.59 -8.07 -4.50
N ALA A 225 0.31 -7.52 -3.69
CA ALA A 225 1.49 -6.83 -4.23
C ALA A 225 2.36 -7.78 -5.08
N ARG A 226 2.42 -9.05 -4.67
CA ARG A 226 3.11 -10.13 -5.38
C ARG A 226 2.57 -10.42 -6.79
N SER A 227 1.33 -10.02 -7.13
CA SER A 227 0.80 -10.17 -8.49
C SER A 227 1.20 -8.99 -9.39
N VAL A 228 1.62 -7.85 -8.81
CA VAL A 228 2.08 -6.66 -9.56
C VAL A 228 3.58 -6.65 -9.79
N PHE A 229 4.39 -6.95 -8.77
CA PHE A 229 5.84 -7.10 -8.91
C PHE A 229 6.40 -8.13 -7.90
N PRO A 230 7.55 -8.78 -8.18
CA PRO A 230 8.17 -9.69 -7.22
C PRO A 230 8.61 -8.96 -5.95
N CYS A 231 8.19 -9.38 -4.76
CA CYS A 231 8.58 -8.69 -3.52
C CYS A 231 8.45 -9.55 -2.28
N ILE A 232 9.03 -9.12 -1.16
CA ILE A 232 8.73 -9.70 0.16
C ILE A 232 7.40 -9.12 0.64
N ASP A 233 6.31 -9.71 0.16
CA ASP A 233 4.93 -9.29 0.45
C ASP A 233 4.43 -9.73 1.84
N ILE A 234 5.03 -9.14 2.88
CA ILE A 234 4.75 -9.35 4.30
C ILE A 234 4.58 -7.98 4.97
N PRO A 235 3.49 -7.71 5.71
CA PRO A 235 3.19 -6.38 6.24
C PRO A 235 4.29 -5.78 7.14
N GLU A 236 4.97 -6.60 7.92
CA GLU A 236 6.04 -6.20 8.83
C GLU A 236 7.29 -5.71 8.09
N VAL A 237 7.46 -6.13 6.83
CA VAL A 237 8.61 -5.78 6.00
C VAL A 237 8.32 -4.47 5.28
N LYS A 238 8.80 -3.37 5.86
CA LYS A 238 8.67 -2.03 5.28
C LYS A 238 9.89 -1.68 4.44
N ALA A 239 9.66 -0.99 3.33
CA ALA A 239 10.70 -0.44 2.46
C ALA A 239 10.25 0.89 1.85
N GLN A 240 11.19 1.64 1.30
CA GLN A 240 10.92 2.80 0.47
C GLN A 240 10.65 2.36 -0.97
N TYR A 241 9.91 3.17 -1.72
CA TYR A 241 9.60 2.91 -3.12
C TYR A 241 9.96 4.12 -3.98
N ASP A 242 10.81 3.89 -4.99
CA ASP A 242 11.00 4.80 -6.12
C ASP A 242 10.15 4.29 -7.28
N VAL A 243 9.16 5.08 -7.70
CA VAL A 243 8.16 4.64 -8.67
C VAL A 243 8.28 5.43 -9.96
N VAL A 244 8.43 4.71 -11.07
CA VAL A 244 8.42 5.25 -12.43
C VAL A 244 7.39 4.51 -13.24
N VAL A 245 6.49 5.24 -13.89
CA VAL A 245 5.39 4.65 -14.67
C VAL A 245 5.42 5.20 -16.07
N GLU A 246 5.52 4.31 -17.05
CA GLU A 246 5.29 4.59 -18.45
C GLU A 246 3.86 4.19 -18.79
N HIS A 247 3.08 5.16 -19.25
CA HIS A 247 1.68 4.99 -19.54
C HIS A 247 1.32 5.64 -20.88
N PRO A 248 0.23 5.23 -21.54
CA PRO A 248 -0.14 5.78 -22.83
C PRO A 248 -0.43 7.29 -22.75
N THR A 249 0.07 8.05 -23.71
CA THR A 249 -0.16 9.50 -23.78
C THR A 249 -1.66 9.84 -23.85
N GLY A 250 -2.09 10.87 -23.12
CA GLY A 250 -3.49 11.23 -22.91
C GLY A 250 -4.10 10.67 -21.62
N THR A 251 -3.34 9.90 -20.85
CA THR A 251 -3.69 9.46 -19.48
C THR A 251 -2.79 10.16 -18.45
N SER A 252 -3.23 10.15 -17.19
CA SER A 252 -2.47 10.60 -16.02
C SER A 252 -2.18 9.41 -15.10
N ALA A 253 -0.94 9.29 -14.64
CA ALA A 253 -0.57 8.33 -13.61
C ALA A 253 -0.57 8.97 -12.23
N VAL A 254 -1.12 8.26 -11.25
CA VAL A 254 -1.14 8.67 -9.84
C VAL A 254 -0.66 7.54 -8.95
N SER A 255 0.23 7.86 -8.01
CA SER A 255 0.75 6.90 -7.02
C SER A 255 0.70 7.49 -5.61
N ASN A 256 1.34 6.85 -4.63
CA ASN A 256 1.37 7.27 -3.23
C ASN A 256 1.95 8.69 -3.05
N MET A 257 3.04 9.01 -3.75
CA MET A 257 3.75 10.28 -3.63
C MET A 257 3.43 11.25 -4.76
N MET A 258 3.75 12.53 -4.59
CA MET A 258 3.58 13.53 -5.66
C MET A 258 4.43 13.17 -6.88
N GLU A 259 3.87 13.49 -8.05
CA GLU A 259 4.61 13.52 -9.30
C GLU A 259 5.78 14.50 -9.20
N ASN A 260 6.99 14.03 -9.53
CA ASN A 260 8.23 14.80 -9.50
C ASN A 260 8.61 15.28 -10.91
N GLU A 261 8.50 14.40 -11.90
CA GLU A 261 8.81 14.69 -13.30
C GLU A 261 7.83 13.95 -14.21
N THR A 262 7.36 14.63 -15.26
CA THR A 262 6.58 14.03 -16.33
C THR A 262 7.18 14.41 -17.67
N SER A 263 7.50 13.42 -18.49
CA SER A 263 8.04 13.61 -19.84
C SER A 263 7.23 12.82 -20.85
N VAL A 264 6.97 13.39 -22.02
CA VAL A 264 6.28 12.72 -23.13
C VAL A 264 7.31 12.27 -24.14
N ASP A 265 7.27 10.99 -24.51
CA ASP A 265 8.09 10.37 -25.54
C ASP A 265 7.19 9.62 -26.55
N GLY A 266 6.88 10.31 -27.65
CA GLY A 266 5.97 9.81 -28.67
C GLY A 266 4.59 9.46 -28.11
N ASN A 267 4.24 8.17 -28.18
CA ASN A 267 2.95 7.65 -27.70
C ASN A 267 2.92 7.31 -26.20
N TRP A 268 4.03 7.54 -25.50
CA TRP A 268 4.20 7.23 -24.09
C TRP A 268 4.43 8.49 -23.28
N THR A 269 3.90 8.50 -22.05
CA THR A 269 4.20 9.48 -21.03
C THR A 269 4.87 8.75 -19.88
N VAL A 270 6.01 9.27 -19.43
CA VAL A 270 6.77 8.74 -18.30
C VAL A 270 6.57 9.68 -17.12
N THR A 271 5.97 9.16 -16.05
CA THR A 271 5.76 9.89 -14.80
C THR A 271 6.62 9.28 -13.71
N LYS A 272 7.49 10.09 -13.10
CA LYS A 272 8.32 9.73 -11.95
C LYS A 272 7.72 10.35 -10.70
N PHE A 273 7.63 9.58 -9.63
CA PHE A 273 7.11 10.04 -8.34
C PHE A 273 8.26 10.27 -7.35
N HIS A 274 8.03 11.11 -6.33
CA HIS A 274 8.95 11.19 -5.20
C HIS A 274 9.04 9.87 -4.45
N ARG A 275 10.18 9.64 -3.79
CA ARG A 275 10.40 8.46 -2.96
C ARG A 275 9.42 8.41 -1.80
N THR A 276 8.82 7.24 -1.53
CA THR A 276 7.94 7.08 -0.37
C THR A 276 8.73 7.05 0.95
N PRO A 277 8.09 7.38 2.10
CA PRO A 277 8.58 6.89 3.38
C PRO A 277 8.53 5.35 3.43
N PRO A 278 9.19 4.71 4.41
CA PRO A 278 9.09 3.27 4.62
C PRO A 278 7.64 2.84 4.85
N MET A 279 7.13 1.99 3.98
CA MET A 279 5.77 1.48 4.05
C MET A 279 5.71 0.00 3.64
N SER A 280 4.62 -0.68 3.99
CA SER A 280 4.39 -2.08 3.64
C SER A 280 3.96 -2.21 2.17
N THR A 281 4.25 -3.36 1.55
CA THR A 281 3.92 -3.65 0.14
C THR A 281 2.45 -3.47 -0.20
N TYR A 282 1.53 -3.88 0.67
CA TYR A 282 0.09 -3.77 0.44
C TYR A 282 -0.44 -2.33 0.35
N LEU A 283 0.35 -1.34 0.80
CA LEU A 283 0.02 0.09 0.68
C LEU A 283 0.50 0.70 -0.64
N PHE A 284 1.28 -0.04 -1.44
CA PHE A 284 1.67 0.43 -2.77
C PHE A 284 0.42 0.66 -3.60
N ALA A 285 0.38 1.83 -4.23
CA ALA A 285 -0.73 2.19 -5.04
C ALA A 285 -0.33 2.88 -6.34
N LEU A 286 -1.01 2.49 -7.38
CA LEU A 286 -0.89 3.06 -8.71
C LEU A 286 -2.25 3.04 -9.38
N ALA A 287 -2.54 4.11 -10.11
CA ALA A 287 -3.61 4.12 -11.07
C ALA A 287 -3.29 5.00 -12.27
N VAL A 288 -3.86 4.64 -13.41
CA VAL A 288 -3.71 5.32 -14.68
C VAL A 288 -5.07 5.46 -15.33
N SER A 289 -5.46 6.70 -15.62
CA SER A 289 -6.74 7.01 -16.27
C SER A 289 -6.67 8.34 -17.01
N ASP A 290 -7.65 8.61 -17.86
CA ASP A 290 -7.92 9.91 -18.47
C ASP A 290 -8.95 10.72 -17.67
N PHE A 291 -9.11 10.43 -16.37
CA PHE A 291 -10.07 11.13 -15.54
C PHE A 291 -9.62 12.56 -15.24
N PRO A 292 -10.53 13.55 -15.33
CA PRO A 292 -10.32 14.86 -14.74
C PRO A 292 -10.24 14.74 -13.22
N PHE A 293 -9.67 15.76 -12.59
CA PHE A 293 -9.62 15.87 -11.14
C PHE A 293 -10.10 17.24 -10.66
N LEU A 294 -10.64 17.24 -9.45
CA LEU A 294 -10.79 18.44 -8.64
C LEU A 294 -9.67 18.48 -7.60
N GLU A 295 -9.19 19.67 -7.27
CA GLU A 295 -8.10 19.88 -6.31
C GLU A 295 -8.52 20.86 -5.22
N SER A 296 -8.13 20.55 -3.99
CA SER A 296 -8.24 21.42 -2.82
C SER A 296 -7.02 21.21 -1.92
N HIS A 297 -6.92 22.00 -0.87
CA HIS A 297 -5.86 21.90 0.13
C HIS A 297 -6.47 21.88 1.54
N SER A 298 -5.85 21.13 2.45
CA SER A 298 -6.19 21.23 3.88
C SER A 298 -5.71 22.56 4.49
N SER A 299 -6.10 22.85 5.73
CA SER A 299 -5.59 24.03 6.45
C SER A 299 -4.06 24.05 6.59
N GLN A 300 -3.44 22.87 6.58
CA GLN A 300 -2.00 22.67 6.67
C GLN A 300 -1.29 22.67 5.31
N GLY A 301 -2.01 22.93 4.22
CA GLY A 301 -1.45 22.97 2.86
C GLY A 301 -1.26 21.60 2.21
N ILE A 302 -1.83 20.52 2.77
CA ILE A 302 -1.76 19.19 2.16
C ILE A 302 -2.63 19.16 0.91
N ARG A 303 -2.06 18.77 -0.23
CA ARG A 303 -2.79 18.70 -1.50
C ARG A 303 -3.76 17.52 -1.50
N ILE A 304 -5.01 17.78 -1.88
CA ILE A 304 -6.08 16.79 -1.98
C ILE A 304 -6.62 16.81 -3.40
N ARG A 305 -6.59 15.66 -4.08
CA ARG A 305 -7.16 15.51 -5.42
C ARG A 305 -8.18 14.38 -5.45
N VAL A 306 -9.31 14.64 -6.10
CA VAL A 306 -10.33 13.62 -6.39
C VAL A 306 -10.42 13.47 -7.90
N TYR A 307 -9.97 12.33 -8.41
CA TYR A 307 -10.09 11.92 -9.80
C TYR A 307 -11.41 11.20 -9.98
N CYS A 308 -12.21 11.62 -10.94
CA CYS A 308 -13.55 11.10 -11.11
C CYS A 308 -13.93 10.97 -12.57
N ASP A 309 -14.91 10.09 -12.83
CA ASP A 309 -15.59 10.05 -14.11
C ASP A 309 -16.10 11.47 -14.48
N PRO A 310 -15.80 11.99 -15.68
CA PRO A 310 -16.28 13.29 -16.14
C PRO A 310 -17.79 13.51 -15.94
N LEU A 311 -18.60 12.46 -16.07
CA LEU A 311 -20.06 12.55 -15.92
C LEU A 311 -20.51 12.77 -14.47
N LYS A 312 -19.64 12.49 -13.48
CA LYS A 312 -19.95 12.54 -12.05
C LYS A 312 -19.03 13.48 -11.27
N ILE A 313 -18.35 14.40 -11.97
CA ILE A 313 -17.46 15.39 -11.33
C ILE A 313 -18.20 16.36 -10.40
N ALA A 314 -19.49 16.61 -10.64
CA ALA A 314 -20.30 17.42 -9.73
C ALA A 314 -20.50 16.72 -8.37
N ASP A 315 -20.61 15.39 -8.36
CA ASP A 315 -20.82 14.60 -7.14
C ASP A 315 -19.55 14.53 -6.27
N SER A 316 -18.37 14.74 -6.87
CA SER A 316 -17.08 14.69 -6.15
C SER A 316 -16.76 15.98 -5.38
N VAL A 317 -17.51 17.07 -5.59
CA VAL A 317 -17.35 18.34 -4.86
C VAL A 317 -17.56 18.15 -3.36
N LEU A 318 -18.65 17.47 -2.96
CA LEU A 318 -18.93 17.21 -1.54
C LEU A 318 -17.80 16.40 -0.88
N MET A 319 -17.25 15.42 -1.60
CA MET A 319 -16.12 14.61 -1.12
C MET A 319 -14.90 15.49 -0.90
N LEU A 320 -14.55 16.33 -1.88
CA LEU A 320 -13.39 17.21 -1.79
C LEU A 320 -13.53 18.22 -0.63
N ASP A 321 -14.70 18.87 -0.53
CA ASP A 321 -15.00 19.88 0.48
C ASP A 321 -14.98 19.32 1.91
N SER A 322 -15.36 18.05 2.07
CA SER A 322 -15.36 17.37 3.38
C SER A 322 -13.98 16.80 3.76
N THR A 323 -13.14 16.48 2.78
CA THR A 323 -11.88 15.77 3.03
C THR A 323 -10.85 16.65 3.74
N GLY A 324 -10.71 17.92 3.35
CA GLY A 324 -9.80 18.87 3.99
C GLY A 324 -10.09 19.03 5.50
N PRO A 325 -11.31 19.42 5.89
CA PRO A 325 -11.71 19.54 7.29
C PRO A 325 -11.57 18.23 8.07
N LEU A 326 -11.82 17.07 7.44
CA LEU A 326 -11.66 15.77 8.09
C LEU A 326 -10.18 15.44 8.36
N LEU A 327 -9.29 15.77 7.42
CA LEU A 327 -7.85 15.61 7.59
C LEU A 327 -7.32 16.52 8.72
N ASP A 328 -7.80 17.76 8.76
CA ASP A 328 -7.48 18.71 9.83
C ASP A 328 -7.98 18.19 11.19
N PHE A 329 -9.23 17.70 11.26
CA PHE A 329 -9.78 17.08 12.47
C PHE A 329 -8.93 15.91 12.97
N PHE A 330 -8.50 15.00 12.09
CA PHE A 330 -7.66 13.87 12.52
C PHE A 330 -6.27 14.33 12.98
N THR A 331 -5.72 15.35 12.34
CA THR A 331 -4.44 15.93 12.74
C THR A 331 -4.54 16.52 14.16
N ASP A 332 -5.60 17.26 14.44
CA ASP A 332 -5.85 17.84 15.77
C ASP A 332 -6.15 16.76 16.81
N TYR A 333 -6.97 15.76 16.45
CA TYR A 333 -7.38 14.69 17.36
C TYR A 333 -6.22 13.79 17.78
N PHE A 334 -5.35 13.41 16.85
CA PHE A 334 -4.18 12.58 17.15
C PHE A 334 -2.98 13.39 17.65
N GLY A 335 -2.97 14.71 17.43
CA GLY A 335 -1.85 15.58 17.76
C GLY A 335 -0.60 15.30 16.92
N ILE A 336 -0.76 14.67 15.75
CA ILE A 336 0.32 14.28 14.84
C ILE A 336 -0.02 14.83 13.45
N PRO A 337 0.86 15.64 12.82
CA PRO A 337 0.62 16.14 11.47
C PRO A 337 0.59 15.01 10.45
N TYR A 338 -0.19 15.22 9.38
CA TYR A 338 -0.20 14.27 8.27
C TYR A 338 1.19 14.23 7.62
N PRO A 339 1.81 13.04 7.43
CA PRO A 339 3.24 12.93 7.14
C PRO A 339 3.61 13.13 5.66
N LEU A 340 2.64 13.28 4.75
CA LEU A 340 2.87 13.40 3.31
C LEU A 340 2.34 14.74 2.78
N ASP A 341 2.99 15.29 1.77
CA ASP A 341 2.59 16.57 1.15
C ASP A 341 1.29 16.49 0.34
N LYS A 342 0.84 15.27 0.01
CA LYS A 342 -0.45 15.00 -0.61
C LYS A 342 -1.18 13.89 0.09
N LEU A 343 -2.49 14.01 0.14
CA LEU A 343 -3.37 12.90 0.45
C LEU A 343 -3.48 12.02 -0.82
N GLY A 344 -3.34 10.70 -0.65
CA GLY A 344 -3.27 9.72 -1.74
C GLY A 344 -4.46 9.75 -2.72
N PRO A 345 -4.35 9.06 -3.87
CA PRO A 345 -5.29 9.25 -4.98
C PRO A 345 -6.71 8.76 -4.67
N PHE A 346 -7.68 9.67 -4.58
CA PHE A 346 -9.09 9.27 -4.61
C PHE A 346 -9.51 9.06 -6.06
N ILE A 347 -9.75 7.81 -6.44
CA ILE A 347 -10.38 7.51 -7.73
C ILE A 347 -11.80 7.09 -7.47
N PHE A 348 -12.71 7.97 -7.86
CA PHE A 348 -14.11 7.77 -7.65
C PHE A 348 -14.76 7.27 -8.94
N LYS A 349 -15.22 6.02 -8.89
CA LYS A 349 -16.01 5.38 -9.94
C LYS A 349 -17.31 4.85 -9.34
N ILE A 350 -18.44 5.46 -9.68
CA ILE A 350 -19.77 4.91 -9.32
C ILE A 350 -20.25 4.02 -10.47
N PHE A 351 -20.38 2.73 -10.21
CA PHE A 351 -21.11 1.80 -11.08
C PHE A 351 -22.63 2.02 -10.97
N ASP A 352 -23.36 1.74 -12.05
CA ASP A 352 -24.83 1.74 -12.03
C ASP A 352 -25.37 0.62 -11.13
N SER A 353 -26.57 0.85 -10.60
CA SER A 353 -27.14 0.38 -9.32
C SER A 353 -27.19 -1.12 -8.97
N ASP A 354 -26.68 -2.02 -9.81
CA ASP A 354 -26.72 -3.48 -9.54
C ASP A 354 -25.37 -4.10 -9.18
N SER A 355 -24.28 -3.33 -9.25
CA SER A 355 -22.96 -3.78 -8.78
C SER A 355 -22.45 -2.82 -7.71
N LYS A 356 -22.08 -3.39 -6.55
CA LYS A 356 -21.55 -2.70 -5.38
C LYS A 356 -20.70 -1.50 -5.77
N SER A 357 -21.06 -0.30 -5.30
CA SER A 357 -20.29 0.93 -5.47
C SER A 357 -18.82 0.69 -5.10
N CYS A 358 -17.94 0.64 -6.09
CA CYS A 358 -16.52 0.45 -5.82
C CYS A 358 -15.88 1.83 -5.56
N HIS A 359 -15.86 2.21 -4.29
CA HIS A 359 -15.06 3.35 -3.85
C HIS A 359 -13.59 2.91 -3.78
N LEU A 360 -12.80 3.21 -4.81
CA LEU A 360 -11.35 3.02 -4.73
C LEU A 360 -10.73 4.17 -3.92
N HIS A 361 -10.79 4.04 -2.61
CA HIS A 361 -10.07 4.93 -1.69
C HIS A 361 -8.61 4.49 -1.62
N ILE A 362 -7.73 5.14 -2.37
CA ILE A 362 -6.28 4.98 -2.23
C ILE A 362 -5.75 5.95 -1.17
N THR A 363 -6.38 5.91 -0.01
CA THR A 363 -5.93 6.58 1.21
C THR A 363 -6.24 5.64 2.35
N ARG A 364 -5.25 4.86 2.78
CA ARG A 364 -5.42 4.00 3.95
C ARG A 364 -4.27 4.18 4.92
N ARG A 365 -4.70 4.22 6.19
CA ARG A 365 -3.97 4.38 7.44
C ARG A 365 -2.52 3.92 7.34
N ILE A 366 -1.59 4.85 7.52
CA ILE A 366 -0.29 4.50 8.09
C ILE A 366 -0.61 4.11 9.54
N PRO A 367 -0.34 2.85 9.97
CA PRO A 367 -0.66 2.39 11.32
C PRO A 367 0.08 3.17 12.40
#